data_AF-A0A6P0NJC3-F1
#
_entry.id   AF-A0A6P0NJC3-F1
#
_cell.length_a   1.000
_cell.length_b   1.000
_cell.length_c   1.000
_cell.angle_alpha   90.00
_cell.angle_beta   90.00
_cell.angle_gamma   90.00
#
_symmetry.space_group_name_H-M   'P 1'
#
loop_
_entity.id
_entity.type
_entity.pdbx_description
1 polymer ?
#
loop_
_entity_poly.entity_id
_entity_poly.type
_entity_poly.pdbx_seq_one_letter_code
_entity_poly.pdbx_strand_id
1 'polypeptide(L)'
;MIVNQTQELARINLQNKLDATKTQAEKNQLGQFATPTELAKDILQYCIKLLPKQKIRFLDPAFGTGAFYSALLNLFPISDIDEAIGYEIDSHCGQEARQLWSQTRLKLNVADFTTCSPPELDAAKANLIICNPPYIRHHHLTKDEKLRLQNLTKKITGIKLSKLAGIYCHFLLISHGWMTKNCLAAWLIPSGFMDVNYGQQIRDYLLNQVTLLRVHSFEPKDMQFKNALVSSSVVWFRKKIPSDNHQIEFTYSGSLTKQKKTQLISVEALKNVNKWTNIYKLDSSIKIDIQGVKLSELFTIKRGLATGANDFFILTPEQISKYQLPPEFLTPILPSPRYFSVDEIEADALGNPILERQLFLLSCDLSKNEIQFQYPSLWQYLQMGIKKGISNRYLCKHRRLWYQQEHRKSSALVCTYMGRQDSLKRTPFRFILNHSQATATNVYLILYPKFELEDIFKKNPDILRNVWQILNQISLDILISEGRVYGGGLHKLEPRELGNVPADKIIEIIPSFKS
;
A
#
# COMPACT_ATOMS: atom_id res chain seq x y z
N MET A 1 28.10 -29.53 13.40
CA MET A 1 27.36 -28.96 14.54
C MET A 1 25.95 -28.65 14.05
N ILE A 2 24.96 -29.38 14.53
CA ILE A 2 23.55 -28.94 14.45
C ILE A 2 23.47 -27.65 15.28
N VAL A 3 22.72 -26.62 14.86
CA VAL A 3 22.42 -25.49 15.78
C VAL A 3 21.82 -26.09 17.04
N ASN A 4 22.56 -26.06 18.14
CA ASN A 4 22.03 -26.59 19.37
C ASN A 4 20.90 -25.67 19.82
N GLN A 5 19.82 -26.19 20.42
CA GLN A 5 18.68 -25.38 20.86
C GLN A 5 19.12 -24.14 21.67
N THR A 6 20.25 -24.25 22.38
CA THR A 6 20.95 -23.17 23.08
C THR A 6 21.33 -21.97 22.21
N GLN A 7 21.80 -22.16 20.98
CA GLN A 7 22.19 -21.07 20.07
C GLN A 7 20.98 -20.30 19.53
N GLU A 8 19.89 -21.02 19.20
CA GLU A 8 18.65 -20.37 18.78
C GLU A 8 18.00 -19.60 19.93
N LEU A 9 18.03 -20.16 21.15
CA LEU A 9 17.61 -19.42 22.35
C LEU A 9 18.45 -18.17 22.58
N ALA A 10 19.78 -18.25 22.40
CA ALA A 10 20.66 -17.08 22.49
C ALA A 10 20.31 -16.01 21.44
N ARG A 11 20.02 -16.42 20.20
CA ARG A 11 19.55 -15.52 19.12
C ARG A 11 18.24 -14.83 19.48
N ILE A 12 17.26 -15.58 20.01
CA ILE A 12 15.96 -15.04 20.43
C ILE A 12 16.14 -14.04 21.57
N ASN A 13 16.98 -14.35 22.56
CA ASN A 13 17.29 -13.43 23.66
C ASN A 13 17.97 -12.15 23.16
N LEU A 14 18.93 -12.27 22.24
CA LEU A 14 19.56 -11.11 21.60
C LEU A 14 18.53 -10.26 20.84
N GLN A 15 17.66 -10.90 20.06
CA GLN A 15 16.58 -10.22 19.33
C GLN A 15 15.67 -9.45 20.29
N ASN A 16 15.21 -10.08 21.38
CA ASN A 16 14.37 -9.45 22.38
C ASN A 16 15.05 -8.26 23.07
N LYS A 17 16.35 -8.39 23.37
CA LYS A 17 17.16 -7.30 23.95
C LYS A 17 17.25 -6.11 22.99
N LEU A 18 17.56 -6.34 21.72
CA LEU A 18 17.63 -5.30 20.69
C LEU A 18 16.25 -4.68 20.40
N ASP A 19 15.19 -5.48 20.48
CA ASP A 19 13.83 -5.01 20.33
C ASP A 19 13.38 -4.12 21.50
N ALA A 20 13.90 -4.34 22.70
CA ALA A 20 13.58 -3.54 23.89
C ALA A 20 14.24 -2.15 23.88
N THR A 21 15.30 -1.94 23.10
CA THR A 21 16.00 -0.64 23.02
C THR A 21 15.35 0.35 22.04
N LYS A 22 14.35 -0.08 21.26
CA LYS A 22 13.69 0.73 20.23
C LYS A 22 12.18 0.80 20.46
N THR A 23 11.61 1.99 20.37
CA THR A 23 10.16 2.19 20.36
C THR A 23 9.53 1.62 19.09
N GLN A 24 8.22 1.35 19.11
CA GLN A 24 7.52 0.88 17.91
C GLN A 24 7.56 1.90 16.76
N ALA A 25 7.61 3.20 17.07
CA ALA A 25 7.73 4.26 16.07
C ALA A 25 9.09 4.21 15.36
N GLU A 26 10.17 4.01 16.10
CA GLU A 26 11.53 3.86 15.55
C GLU A 26 11.64 2.59 14.70
N LYS A 27 11.09 1.46 15.16
CA LYS A 27 11.05 0.21 14.37
C LYS A 27 10.31 0.39 13.06
N ASN A 28 9.17 1.08 13.07
CA ASN A 28 8.40 1.37 11.87
C ASN A 28 9.18 2.28 10.90
N GLN A 29 9.94 3.25 11.41
CA GLN A 29 10.75 4.16 10.60
C GLN A 29 11.96 3.45 9.97
N LEU A 30 12.63 2.59 10.73
CA LEU A 30 13.77 1.79 10.26
C LEU A 30 13.33 0.56 9.43
N GLY A 31 12.05 0.21 9.46
CA GLY A 31 11.51 -0.96 8.77
C GLY A 31 12.07 -2.29 9.30
N GLN A 32 12.57 -2.32 10.53
CA GLN A 32 13.20 -3.49 11.16
C GLN A 32 12.14 -4.33 11.87
N PHE A 33 11.76 -5.45 11.25
CA PHE A 33 10.84 -6.43 11.83
C PHE A 33 11.52 -7.80 11.84
N ALA A 34 11.73 -8.34 13.04
CA ALA A 34 12.32 -9.65 13.20
C ALA A 34 11.46 -10.74 12.55
N THR A 35 12.10 -11.62 11.78
CA THR A 35 11.43 -12.80 11.24
C THR A 35 11.19 -13.82 12.36
N PRO A 36 9.95 -14.30 12.58
CA PRO A 36 9.69 -15.38 13.51
C PRO A 36 10.47 -16.66 13.14
N THR A 37 11.02 -17.35 14.15
CA THR A 37 11.84 -18.57 13.95
C THR A 37 11.15 -19.63 13.11
N GLU A 38 9.90 -19.96 13.44
CA GLU A 38 9.16 -21.02 12.75
C GLU A 38 8.83 -20.62 11.30
N LEU A 39 8.56 -19.33 11.06
CA LEU A 39 8.38 -18.83 9.69
C LEU A 39 9.68 -18.93 8.88
N ALA A 40 10.83 -18.59 9.48
CA ALA A 40 12.12 -18.74 8.81
C ALA A 40 12.41 -20.20 8.44
N LYS A 41 12.12 -21.14 9.36
CA LYS A 41 12.22 -22.58 9.10
C LYS A 41 11.29 -23.03 7.99
N ASP A 42 10.02 -22.66 8.02
CA ASP A 42 9.04 -23.04 6.98
C ASP A 42 9.47 -22.55 5.59
N ILE A 43 10.04 -21.34 5.50
CA ILE A 43 10.54 -20.77 4.24
C ILE A 43 11.69 -21.62 3.69
N LEU A 44 12.66 -21.97 4.53
CA LEU A 44 13.79 -22.80 4.11
C LEU A 44 13.40 -24.26 3.85
N GLN A 45 12.45 -24.80 4.60
CA GLN A 45 11.91 -26.14 4.39
C GLN A 45 11.32 -26.27 2.99
N TYR A 46 10.66 -25.22 2.49
CA TYR A 46 10.20 -25.19 1.11
C TYR A 46 11.36 -25.11 0.11
N CYS A 47 12.42 -24.34 0.43
CA CYS A 47 13.63 -24.28 -0.41
C CYS A 47 14.31 -25.64 -0.57
N ILE A 48 14.33 -26.51 0.44
CA ILE A 48 14.89 -27.88 0.35
C ILE A 48 14.30 -28.65 -0.84
N LYS A 49 12.99 -28.52 -1.06
CA LYS A 49 12.29 -29.22 -2.16
C LYS A 49 12.71 -28.72 -3.54
N LEU A 50 13.25 -27.51 -3.62
CA LEU A 50 13.57 -26.81 -4.87
C LEU A 50 15.07 -26.82 -5.18
N LEU A 51 15.93 -26.96 -4.17
CA LEU A 51 17.38 -26.93 -4.34
C LEU A 51 17.87 -28.21 -5.00
N PRO A 52 18.74 -28.13 -6.04
CA PRO A 52 19.43 -29.30 -6.56
C PRO A 52 20.47 -29.79 -5.53
N LYS A 53 20.91 -31.04 -5.65
CA LYS A 53 22.02 -31.58 -4.86
C LYS A 53 23.33 -30.87 -5.24
N GLN A 54 23.72 -29.88 -4.44
CA GLN A 54 24.98 -29.13 -4.58
C GLN A 54 25.34 -28.47 -3.24
N LYS A 55 26.59 -28.00 -3.10
CA LYS A 55 26.98 -27.19 -1.94
C LYS A 55 26.32 -25.82 -1.97
N ILE A 56 25.93 -25.31 -0.81
CA ILE A 56 25.17 -24.08 -0.64
C ILE A 56 26.13 -22.91 -0.38
N ARG A 57 26.01 -21.88 -1.20
CA ARG A 57 26.54 -20.53 -0.95
C ARG A 57 25.38 -19.62 -0.65
N PHE A 58 25.18 -19.40 0.65
CA PHE A 58 24.06 -18.67 1.21
C PHE A 58 24.35 -17.17 1.29
N LEU A 59 23.37 -16.34 0.95
CA LEU A 59 23.41 -14.90 1.18
C LEU A 59 22.10 -14.42 1.80
N ASP A 60 22.22 -13.66 2.90
CA ASP A 60 21.15 -12.85 3.46
C ASP A 60 21.55 -11.35 3.44
N PRO A 61 21.01 -10.56 2.49
CA PRO A 61 21.30 -9.14 2.35
C PRO A 61 20.85 -8.25 3.51
N ALA A 62 20.00 -8.74 4.42
CA ALA A 62 19.45 -7.99 5.54
C ALA A 62 19.35 -8.90 6.78
N PHE A 63 20.52 -9.27 7.29
CA PHE A 63 20.74 -10.40 8.21
C PHE A 63 19.99 -10.28 9.54
N GLY A 64 19.87 -9.07 10.11
CA GLY A 64 19.35 -8.88 11.46
C GLY A 64 20.16 -9.67 12.48
N THR A 65 19.46 -10.47 13.30
CA THR A 65 20.10 -11.42 14.24
C THR A 65 20.42 -12.78 13.62
N GLY A 66 20.02 -13.03 12.35
CA GLY A 66 20.32 -14.28 11.65
C GLY A 66 19.23 -15.36 11.74
N ALA A 67 17.95 -14.99 11.73
CA ALA A 67 16.85 -15.98 11.80
C ALA A 67 16.89 -17.01 10.65
N PHE A 68 17.15 -16.56 9.41
CA PHE A 68 17.29 -17.47 8.27
C PHE A 68 18.57 -18.29 8.31
N TYR A 69 19.66 -17.75 8.84
CA TYR A 69 20.89 -18.49 9.02
C TYR A 69 20.78 -19.57 10.10
N SER A 70 20.07 -19.28 11.20
CA SER A 70 19.70 -20.27 12.21
C SER A 70 18.86 -21.40 11.59
N ALA A 71 17.85 -21.06 10.78
CA ALA A 71 17.06 -22.04 10.05
C ALA A 71 17.92 -22.86 9.07
N LEU A 72 18.90 -22.24 8.39
CA LEU A 72 19.80 -22.92 7.45
C LEU A 72 20.60 -24.00 8.15
N LEU A 73 21.26 -23.64 9.25
CA LEU A 73 22.08 -24.56 10.04
C LEU A 73 21.24 -25.63 10.76
N ASN A 74 19.94 -25.41 10.97
CA ASN A 74 19.02 -26.40 11.53
C ASN A 74 18.59 -27.44 10.48
N LEU A 75 18.40 -27.02 9.23
CA LEU A 75 17.81 -27.84 8.17
C LEU A 75 18.84 -28.49 7.24
N PHE A 76 20.05 -27.93 7.14
CA PHE A 76 21.12 -28.43 6.28
C PHE A 76 22.33 -28.90 7.10
N PRO A 77 22.93 -30.04 6.74
CA PRO A 77 24.22 -30.42 7.29
C PRO A 77 25.27 -29.34 7.01
N ILE A 78 26.13 -29.02 8.00
CA ILE A 78 27.23 -28.06 7.80
C ILE A 78 28.12 -28.46 6.62
N SER A 79 28.30 -29.77 6.37
CA SER A 79 29.06 -30.26 5.23
C SER A 79 28.53 -29.73 3.90
N ASP A 80 27.22 -29.45 3.81
CA ASP A 80 26.57 -28.98 2.59
C ASP A 80 26.59 -27.47 2.43
N ILE A 81 27.08 -26.72 3.43
CA ILE A 81 27.20 -25.27 3.38
C ILE A 81 28.65 -24.92 3.06
N ASP A 82 28.90 -24.48 1.82
CA ASP A 82 30.20 -24.00 1.36
C ASP A 82 30.55 -22.67 2.02
N GLU A 83 29.62 -21.72 1.93
CA GLU A 83 29.79 -20.36 2.43
C GLU A 83 28.45 -19.78 2.88
N ALA A 84 28.48 -18.89 3.88
CA ALA A 84 27.35 -18.08 4.30
C ALA A 84 27.79 -16.63 4.48
N ILE A 85 27.16 -15.71 3.75
CA ILE A 85 27.42 -14.27 3.82
C ILE A 85 26.16 -13.55 4.30
N GLY A 86 26.33 -12.58 5.19
CA GLY A 86 25.27 -11.71 5.67
C GLY A 86 25.66 -10.24 5.57
N TYR A 87 24.65 -9.37 5.46
CA TYR A 87 24.83 -7.91 5.59
C TYR A 87 23.86 -7.35 6.63
N GLU A 88 24.36 -6.52 7.54
CA GLU A 88 23.55 -5.78 8.51
C GLU A 88 24.02 -4.32 8.55
N ILE A 89 23.10 -3.38 8.39
CA ILE A 89 23.41 -1.94 8.34
C ILE A 89 23.52 -1.32 9.74
N ASP A 90 22.75 -1.84 10.71
CA ASP A 90 22.79 -1.41 12.10
C ASP A 90 24.04 -1.96 12.78
N SER A 91 24.97 -1.08 13.13
CA SER A 91 26.27 -1.47 13.66
C SER A 91 26.18 -2.22 14.97
N HIS A 92 25.24 -1.86 15.85
CA HIS A 92 25.07 -2.54 17.13
C HIS A 92 24.51 -3.96 16.92
N CYS A 93 23.43 -4.09 16.16
CA CYS A 93 22.83 -5.38 15.81
C CYS A 93 23.85 -6.30 15.11
N GLY A 94 24.55 -5.78 14.12
CA GLY A 94 25.50 -6.55 13.31
C GLY A 94 26.71 -7.03 14.11
N GLN A 95 27.22 -6.25 15.07
CA GLN A 95 28.33 -6.69 15.93
C GLN A 95 27.90 -7.78 16.92
N GLU A 96 26.75 -7.62 17.58
CA GLU A 96 26.22 -8.65 18.50
C GLU A 96 25.90 -9.94 17.75
N ALA A 97 25.30 -9.85 16.55
CA ALA A 97 25.05 -11.01 15.70
C ALA A 97 26.35 -11.67 15.23
N ARG A 98 27.38 -10.89 14.88
CA ARG A 98 28.70 -11.43 14.50
C ARG A 98 29.33 -12.21 15.67
N GLN A 99 29.23 -11.69 16.89
CA GLN A 99 29.71 -12.38 18.08
C GLN A 99 28.96 -13.69 18.33
N LEU A 100 27.62 -13.66 18.25
CA LEU A 100 26.75 -14.83 18.40
C LEU A 100 27.13 -15.97 17.44
N TRP A 101 27.44 -15.62 16.19
CA TRP A 101 27.73 -16.58 15.12
C TRP A 101 29.23 -16.82 14.88
N SER A 102 30.11 -16.32 15.75
CA SER A 102 31.58 -16.32 15.58
C SER A 102 32.20 -17.72 15.40
N GLN A 103 31.56 -18.76 15.94
CA GLN A 103 32.00 -20.15 15.84
C GLN A 103 31.40 -20.89 14.63
N THR A 104 30.89 -20.16 13.64
CA THR A 104 30.25 -20.71 12.44
C THR A 104 30.92 -20.21 11.17
N ARG A 105 30.48 -20.70 10.00
CA ARG A 105 31.01 -20.29 8.68
C ARG A 105 30.51 -18.91 8.21
N LEU A 106 29.78 -18.18 9.05
CA LEU A 106 29.18 -16.90 8.69
C LEU A 106 30.23 -15.81 8.52
N LYS A 107 30.22 -15.16 7.35
CA LYS A 107 30.88 -13.88 7.10
C LYS A 107 29.83 -12.77 7.16
N LEU A 108 29.66 -12.16 8.33
CA LEU A 108 28.74 -11.05 8.53
C LEU A 108 29.42 -9.70 8.30
N ASN A 109 28.98 -8.98 7.29
CA ASN A 109 29.43 -7.63 6.96
C ASN A 109 28.51 -6.60 7.65
N VAL A 110 29.10 -5.70 8.43
CA VAL A 110 28.38 -4.58 9.05
C VAL A 110 28.47 -3.39 8.09
N ALA A 111 27.55 -3.32 7.14
CA ALA A 111 27.57 -2.37 6.02
C ALA A 111 26.19 -2.25 5.34
N ASP A 112 25.97 -1.15 4.61
CA ASP A 112 24.82 -1.02 3.71
C ASP A 112 25.03 -1.91 2.47
N PHE A 113 24.27 -3.01 2.38
CA PHE A 113 24.25 -3.92 1.24
C PHE A 113 24.05 -3.20 -0.10
N THR A 114 23.25 -2.13 -0.14
CA THR A 114 22.95 -1.39 -1.38
C THR A 114 24.14 -0.58 -1.91
N THR A 115 25.23 -0.50 -1.16
CA THR A 115 26.50 0.14 -1.55
C THR A 115 27.59 -0.89 -1.87
N CYS A 116 27.34 -2.17 -1.57
CA CYS A 116 28.29 -3.24 -1.79
C CYS A 116 28.25 -3.75 -3.23
N SER A 117 29.39 -4.24 -3.73
CA SER A 117 29.51 -4.79 -5.08
C SER A 117 29.46 -6.32 -5.06
N PRO A 118 28.73 -6.96 -6.00
CA PRO A 118 28.70 -8.41 -6.10
C PRO A 118 30.07 -8.96 -6.53
N PRO A 119 30.37 -10.25 -6.25
CA PRO A 119 31.54 -10.92 -6.80
C PRO A 119 31.53 -10.87 -8.34
N GLU A 120 32.72 -10.68 -8.93
CA GLU A 120 32.86 -10.63 -10.40
C GLU A 120 32.60 -11.99 -11.03
N LEU A 121 33.21 -13.04 -10.47
CA LEU A 121 33.07 -14.42 -10.95
C LEU A 121 31.72 -15.01 -10.54
N ASP A 122 31.00 -15.63 -11.48
CA ASP A 122 29.70 -16.26 -11.20
C ASP A 122 29.83 -17.38 -10.16
N ALA A 123 30.94 -18.14 -10.18
CA ALA A 123 31.19 -19.21 -9.22
C ALA A 123 31.27 -18.73 -7.75
N ALA A 124 31.64 -17.47 -7.52
CA ALA A 124 31.72 -16.86 -6.20
C ALA A 124 30.37 -16.23 -5.75
N LYS A 125 29.36 -16.18 -6.62
CA LYS A 125 28.03 -15.68 -6.30
C LYS A 125 27.23 -16.70 -5.50
N ALA A 126 26.19 -16.22 -4.83
CA ALA A 126 25.27 -17.06 -4.08
C ALA A 126 24.46 -17.97 -5.00
N ASN A 127 24.14 -19.18 -4.53
CA ASN A 127 23.18 -20.07 -5.17
C ASN A 127 21.89 -20.24 -4.34
N LEU A 128 21.87 -19.71 -3.12
CA LEU A 128 20.70 -19.56 -2.27
C LEU A 128 20.67 -18.16 -1.65
N ILE A 129 19.64 -17.38 -1.95
CA ILE A 129 19.39 -16.09 -1.30
C ILE A 129 18.09 -16.15 -0.51
N ILE A 130 18.12 -15.80 0.77
CA ILE A 130 16.91 -15.72 1.59
C ILE A 130 16.95 -14.42 2.38
N CYS A 131 15.89 -13.64 2.29
CA CYS A 131 15.91 -12.28 2.84
C CYS A 131 14.53 -11.82 3.32
N ASN A 132 14.53 -11.13 4.45
CA ASN A 132 13.45 -10.27 4.92
C ASN A 132 14.00 -8.83 4.93
N PRO A 133 13.95 -8.10 3.81
CA PRO A 133 14.56 -6.78 3.70
C PRO A 133 13.81 -5.75 4.55
N PRO A 134 14.40 -4.57 4.82
CA PRO A 134 13.72 -3.53 5.59
C PRO A 134 12.49 -2.95 4.86
N TYR A 135 11.38 -2.74 5.57
CA TYR A 135 10.10 -2.28 5.00
C TYR A 135 9.97 -0.74 4.97
N ILE A 136 11.06 -0.05 4.66
CA ILE A 136 11.11 1.42 4.65
C ILE A 136 10.32 1.97 3.45
N ARG A 137 9.33 2.82 3.74
CA ARG A 137 8.53 3.52 2.72
C ARG A 137 9.35 4.62 2.06
N HIS A 138 9.06 4.88 0.78
CA HIS A 138 9.75 5.92 0.00
C HIS A 138 9.73 7.32 0.63
N HIS A 139 8.78 7.65 1.51
CA HIS A 139 8.75 8.95 2.19
C HIS A 139 9.95 9.18 3.11
N HIS A 140 10.60 8.12 3.58
CA HIS A 140 11.78 8.18 4.45
C HIS A 140 13.11 8.19 3.68
N LEU A 141 13.08 8.02 2.36
CA LEU A 141 14.27 8.08 1.51
C LEU A 141 14.46 9.50 0.98
N THR A 142 15.69 10.02 1.06
CA THR A 142 16.06 11.32 0.46
C THR A 142 15.94 11.26 -1.06
N LYS A 143 15.93 12.42 -1.72
CA LYS A 143 15.85 12.50 -3.18
C LYS A 143 17.07 11.85 -3.85
N ASP A 144 18.25 12.09 -3.30
CA ASP A 144 19.52 11.59 -3.85
C ASP A 144 19.64 10.08 -3.69
N GLU A 145 19.26 9.54 -2.53
CA GLU A 145 19.24 8.08 -2.31
C GLU A 145 18.28 7.37 -3.26
N LYS A 146 17.09 7.93 -3.51
CA LYS A 146 16.16 7.37 -4.51
C LYS A 146 16.77 7.33 -5.90
N LEU A 147 17.50 8.38 -6.28
CA LEU A 147 18.14 8.46 -7.59
C LEU A 147 19.29 7.44 -7.70
N ARG A 148 20.15 7.37 -6.67
CA ARG A 148 21.25 6.40 -6.56
C ARG A 148 20.72 4.97 -6.71
N LEU A 149 19.73 4.60 -5.89
CA LEU A 149 19.13 3.26 -5.89
C LEU A 149 18.43 2.93 -7.22
N GLN A 150 17.70 3.88 -7.82
CA GLN A 150 17.04 3.69 -9.11
C GLN A 150 18.06 3.47 -10.24
N ASN A 151 19.16 4.23 -10.25
CA ASN A 151 20.22 4.08 -11.23
C ASN A 151 20.95 2.74 -11.08
N LEU A 152 21.24 2.33 -9.83
CA LEU A 152 21.87 1.04 -9.54
C LEU A 152 20.98 -0.13 -9.99
N THR A 153 19.69 -0.14 -9.64
CA THR A 153 18.79 -1.22 -10.08
C THR A 153 18.65 -1.25 -11.60
N LYS A 154 18.54 -0.07 -12.25
CA LYS A 154 18.50 0.01 -13.71
C LYS A 154 19.78 -0.53 -14.34
N LYS A 155 20.95 -0.26 -13.77
CA LYS A 155 22.23 -0.80 -14.26
C LYS A 155 22.28 -2.33 -14.14
N ILE A 156 21.78 -2.90 -13.05
CA ILE A 156 21.86 -4.34 -12.77
C ILE A 156 20.83 -5.14 -13.58
N THR A 157 19.58 -4.67 -13.68
CA THR A 157 18.48 -5.45 -14.26
C THR A 157 17.83 -4.79 -15.48
N GLY A 158 18.22 -3.57 -15.84
CA GLY A 158 17.50 -2.76 -16.84
C GLY A 158 16.21 -2.12 -16.32
N ILE A 159 15.75 -2.47 -15.12
CA ILE A 159 14.45 -2.03 -14.59
C ILE A 159 14.58 -0.72 -13.83
N LYS A 160 13.83 0.29 -14.28
CA LYS A 160 13.71 1.60 -13.61
C LYS A 160 12.54 1.59 -12.63
N LEU A 161 12.81 1.35 -11.36
CA LEU A 161 11.80 1.38 -10.30
C LEU A 161 11.17 2.77 -10.12
N SER A 162 9.89 2.83 -9.74
CA SER A 162 9.23 4.10 -9.39
C SER A 162 9.87 4.75 -8.16
N LYS A 163 9.90 6.10 -8.10
CA LYS A 163 10.34 6.85 -6.91
C LYS A 163 9.42 6.66 -5.68
N LEU A 164 8.29 5.96 -5.88
CA LEU A 164 7.34 5.58 -4.83
C LEU A 164 7.61 4.17 -4.28
N ALA A 165 8.54 3.41 -4.86
CA ALA A 165 8.88 2.07 -4.40
C ALA A 165 9.56 2.10 -3.03
N GLY A 166 9.24 1.13 -2.17
CA GLY A 166 9.94 0.93 -0.90
C GLY A 166 11.33 0.35 -1.12
N ILE A 167 12.20 0.46 -0.11
CA ILE A 167 13.60 0.01 -0.25
C ILE A 167 13.73 -1.49 -0.55
N TYR A 168 12.78 -2.32 -0.08
CA TYR A 168 12.75 -3.76 -0.36
C TYR A 168 12.77 -4.09 -1.87
N CYS A 169 12.16 -3.24 -2.69
CA CYS A 169 12.17 -3.38 -4.15
C CYS A 169 13.59 -3.26 -4.71
N HIS A 170 14.39 -2.35 -4.15
CA HIS A 170 15.78 -2.18 -4.53
C HIS A 170 16.64 -3.35 -4.04
N PHE A 171 16.45 -3.84 -2.82
CA PHE A 171 17.14 -5.03 -2.32
C PHE A 171 16.93 -6.25 -3.23
N LEU A 172 15.69 -6.50 -3.64
CA LEU A 172 15.33 -7.59 -4.55
C LEU A 172 16.10 -7.49 -5.87
N LEU A 173 16.10 -6.31 -6.52
CA LEU A 173 16.74 -6.12 -7.82
C LEU A 173 18.27 -6.04 -7.74
N ILE A 174 18.83 -5.42 -6.70
CA ILE A 174 20.29 -5.36 -6.48
C ILE A 174 20.84 -6.79 -6.29
N SER A 175 20.12 -7.62 -5.53
CA SER A 175 20.50 -9.02 -5.30
C SER A 175 20.59 -9.85 -6.58
N HIS A 176 19.97 -9.43 -7.69
CA HIS A 176 20.13 -10.08 -8.99
C HIS A 176 21.61 -10.15 -9.42
N GLY A 177 22.41 -9.13 -9.11
CA GLY A 177 23.86 -9.10 -9.38
C GLY A 177 24.66 -10.12 -8.56
N TRP A 178 24.13 -10.54 -7.41
CA TRP A 178 24.75 -11.44 -6.44
C TRP A 178 24.38 -12.91 -6.63
N MET A 179 23.53 -13.21 -7.60
CA MET A 179 23.02 -14.56 -7.87
C MET A 179 23.79 -15.23 -9.00
N THR A 180 24.21 -16.48 -8.77
CA THR A 180 24.61 -17.42 -9.83
C THR A 180 23.49 -17.65 -10.85
N LYS A 181 23.83 -18.16 -12.03
CA LYS A 181 22.81 -18.76 -12.91
C LYS A 181 22.07 -19.88 -12.15
N ASN A 182 20.74 -19.89 -12.23
CA ASN A 182 19.86 -20.82 -11.51
C ASN A 182 19.83 -20.69 -9.98
N CYS A 183 20.38 -19.60 -9.40
CA CYS A 183 20.24 -19.31 -7.96
C CYS A 183 18.76 -19.38 -7.54
N LEU A 184 18.48 -20.07 -6.43
CA LEU A 184 17.17 -20.03 -5.78
C LEU A 184 17.12 -18.83 -4.84
N ALA A 185 16.01 -18.10 -4.86
CA ALA A 185 15.78 -16.98 -3.97
C ALA A 185 14.42 -17.11 -3.28
N ALA A 186 14.36 -16.74 -2.00
CA ALA A 186 13.13 -16.64 -1.21
C ALA A 186 13.08 -15.29 -0.49
N TRP A 187 11.99 -14.56 -0.66
CA TRP A 187 11.86 -13.18 -0.16
C TRP A 187 10.60 -13.03 0.67
N LEU A 188 10.76 -12.67 1.94
CA LEU A 188 9.66 -12.26 2.82
C LEU A 188 9.49 -10.75 2.71
N ILE A 189 8.52 -10.30 1.92
CA ILE A 189 8.36 -8.90 1.53
C ILE A 189 6.91 -8.43 1.65
N PRO A 190 6.64 -7.11 1.73
CA PRO A 190 5.28 -6.59 1.74
C PRO A 190 4.51 -7.02 0.50
N SER A 191 3.24 -7.42 0.68
CA SER A 191 2.37 -7.84 -0.44
C SER A 191 1.99 -6.70 -1.38
N GLY A 192 2.31 -5.44 -1.04
CA GLY A 192 1.93 -4.26 -1.80
C GLY A 192 2.37 -4.28 -3.27
N PHE A 193 3.50 -4.91 -3.62
CA PHE A 193 3.96 -5.00 -5.02
C PHE A 193 2.96 -5.71 -5.94
N MET A 194 2.04 -6.52 -5.39
CA MET A 194 1.05 -7.26 -6.16
C MET A 194 -0.04 -6.37 -6.76
N ASP A 195 -0.34 -5.21 -6.17
CA ASP A 195 -1.54 -4.44 -6.54
C ASP A 195 -1.31 -2.97 -6.85
N VAL A 196 -0.25 -2.38 -6.30
CA VAL A 196 0.01 -0.95 -6.45
C VAL A 196 0.81 -0.65 -7.71
N ASN A 197 0.66 0.57 -8.24
CA ASN A 197 1.32 0.98 -9.48
C ASN A 197 2.85 0.91 -9.42
N TYR A 198 3.48 1.19 -8.26
CA TYR A 198 4.94 1.03 -8.14
C TYR A 198 5.38 -0.44 -8.24
N GLY A 199 4.47 -1.37 -7.98
CA GLY A 199 4.71 -2.81 -8.01
C GLY A 199 4.79 -3.38 -9.41
N GLN A 200 4.31 -2.67 -10.44
CA GLN A 200 4.35 -3.13 -11.83
C GLN A 200 5.77 -3.53 -12.24
N GLN A 201 6.77 -2.70 -11.94
CA GLN A 201 8.17 -3.01 -12.28
C GLN A 201 8.71 -4.27 -11.58
N ILE A 202 8.20 -4.59 -10.39
CA ILE A 202 8.56 -5.82 -9.68
C ILE A 202 7.87 -7.03 -10.31
N ARG A 203 6.59 -6.90 -10.69
CA ARG A 203 5.90 -7.95 -11.45
C ARG A 203 6.58 -8.21 -12.79
N ASP A 204 6.98 -7.15 -13.50
CA ASP A 204 7.71 -7.26 -14.77
C ASP A 204 9.04 -8.00 -14.60
N TYR A 205 9.79 -7.71 -13.52
CA TYR A 205 11.00 -8.47 -13.16
C TYR A 205 10.69 -9.96 -12.93
N LEU A 206 9.70 -10.24 -12.07
CA LEU A 206 9.33 -11.59 -11.66
C LEU A 206 8.75 -12.44 -12.80
N LEU A 207 8.15 -11.81 -13.82
CA LEU A 207 7.57 -12.50 -14.98
C LEU A 207 8.53 -12.64 -16.16
N ASN A 208 9.53 -11.76 -16.31
CA ASN A 208 10.34 -11.71 -17.54
C ASN A 208 11.84 -11.96 -17.33
N GLN A 209 12.38 -11.77 -16.13
CA GLN A 209 13.83 -11.91 -15.87
C GLN A 209 14.20 -13.08 -14.96
N VAL A 210 13.23 -13.60 -14.21
CA VAL A 210 13.40 -14.74 -13.32
C VAL A 210 12.21 -15.68 -13.46
N THR A 211 12.40 -16.94 -13.07
CA THR A 211 11.34 -17.94 -13.07
C THR A 211 10.68 -17.87 -11.70
N LEU A 212 9.58 -17.14 -11.60
CA LEU A 212 8.77 -17.09 -10.39
C LEU A 212 8.19 -18.48 -10.12
N LEU A 213 8.45 -19.06 -8.96
CA LEU A 213 8.04 -20.42 -8.61
C LEU A 213 6.76 -20.40 -7.78
N ARG A 214 6.74 -19.58 -6.74
CA ARG A 214 5.61 -19.50 -5.82
C ARG A 214 5.47 -18.09 -5.24
N VAL A 215 4.22 -17.66 -5.09
CA VAL A 215 3.84 -16.51 -4.25
C VAL A 215 2.90 -17.02 -3.17
N HIS A 216 3.28 -16.82 -1.92
CA HIS A 216 2.43 -17.10 -0.77
C HIS A 216 1.94 -15.81 -0.13
N SER A 217 0.63 -15.71 0.06
CA SER A 217 -0.02 -14.59 0.76
C SER A 217 -0.63 -15.08 2.06
N PHE A 218 -0.34 -14.36 3.16
CA PHE A 218 -0.88 -14.69 4.47
C PHE A 218 -2.30 -14.11 4.66
N GLU A 219 -3.15 -14.84 5.39
CA GLU A 219 -4.46 -14.34 5.80
C GLU A 219 -4.31 -13.13 6.75
N PRO A 220 -5.13 -12.05 6.60
CA PRO A 220 -5.03 -10.86 7.46
C PRO A 220 -5.21 -11.12 8.96
N LYS A 221 -5.90 -12.21 9.33
CA LYS A 221 -6.11 -12.62 10.73
C LYS A 221 -4.87 -13.26 11.35
N ASP A 222 -4.00 -13.83 10.53
CA ASP A 222 -2.80 -14.53 10.95
C ASP A 222 -1.58 -13.59 10.83
N MET A 223 -1.62 -12.48 11.57
CA MET A 223 -0.53 -11.51 11.60
C MET A 223 0.77 -12.18 12.07
N GLN A 224 1.59 -12.63 11.13
CA GLN A 224 2.90 -13.26 11.36
C GLN A 224 3.85 -12.37 12.16
N PHE A 225 3.64 -11.06 12.05
CA PHE A 225 4.34 -10.04 12.81
C PHE A 225 3.34 -9.40 13.77
N LYS A 226 3.51 -9.65 15.07
CA LYS A 226 2.64 -9.10 16.13
C LYS A 226 2.46 -7.57 16.05
N ASN A 227 3.39 -6.87 15.39
CA ASN A 227 3.45 -5.40 15.37
C ASN A 227 3.55 -4.76 13.96
N ALA A 228 3.41 -5.51 12.86
CA ALA A 228 3.48 -4.92 11.51
C ALA A 228 2.08 -4.61 10.95
N LEU A 229 1.82 -3.33 10.63
CA LEU A 229 0.56 -2.87 10.02
C LEU A 229 0.41 -3.25 8.53
N VAL A 230 1.32 -4.06 7.97
CA VAL A 230 1.42 -4.33 6.54
C VAL A 230 1.33 -5.83 6.31
N SER A 231 0.46 -6.24 5.39
CA SER A 231 0.39 -7.63 4.92
C SER A 231 1.70 -8.01 4.24
N SER A 232 2.23 -9.19 4.58
CA SER A 232 3.44 -9.74 3.98
C SER A 232 3.11 -10.89 3.03
N SER A 233 4.08 -11.22 2.20
CA SER A 233 4.05 -12.34 1.26
C SER A 233 5.43 -12.98 1.21
N VAL A 234 5.48 -14.26 0.85
CA VAL A 234 6.75 -14.92 0.54
C VAL A 234 6.81 -15.24 -0.95
N VAL A 235 7.89 -14.83 -1.59
CA VAL A 235 8.11 -14.97 -3.03
C VAL A 235 9.33 -15.85 -3.28
N TRP A 236 9.13 -16.99 -3.94
CA TRP A 236 10.22 -17.86 -4.40
C TRP A 236 10.42 -17.73 -5.89
N PHE A 237 11.65 -17.52 -6.32
CA PHE A 237 12.00 -17.51 -7.75
C PHE A 237 13.39 -18.08 -7.99
N ARG A 238 13.67 -18.42 -9.24
CA ARG A 238 15.00 -18.85 -9.69
C ARG A 238 15.57 -17.87 -10.70
N LYS A 239 16.87 -17.55 -10.62
CA LYS A 239 17.55 -16.71 -11.61
C LYS A 239 17.75 -17.48 -12.93
N LYS A 240 16.66 -17.58 -13.68
CA LYS A 240 16.51 -18.23 -14.97
C LYS A 240 15.31 -17.59 -15.65
N ILE A 241 15.37 -17.31 -16.95
CA ILE A 241 14.20 -16.81 -17.68
C ILE A 241 13.12 -17.92 -17.71
N PRO A 242 11.85 -17.60 -17.43
CA PRO A 242 10.78 -18.60 -17.45
C PRO A 242 10.53 -19.10 -18.88
N SER A 243 10.13 -20.36 -19.02
CA SER A 243 9.59 -20.87 -20.28
C SER A 243 8.18 -20.32 -20.53
N ASP A 244 7.74 -20.27 -21.79
CA ASP A 244 6.43 -19.70 -22.15
C ASP A 244 5.25 -20.36 -21.42
N ASN A 245 5.32 -21.67 -21.21
CA ASN A 245 4.29 -22.46 -20.52
C ASN A 245 4.52 -22.57 -19.01
N HIS A 246 5.43 -21.78 -18.43
CA HIS A 246 5.71 -21.85 -17.00
C HIS A 246 4.48 -21.46 -16.18
N GLN A 247 4.15 -22.30 -15.20
CA GLN A 247 3.07 -22.04 -14.25
C GLN A 247 3.64 -21.65 -12.89
N ILE A 248 3.01 -20.66 -12.29
CA ILE A 248 3.36 -20.11 -10.99
C ILE A 248 2.35 -20.58 -9.96
N GLU A 249 2.84 -21.07 -8.82
CA GLU A 249 2.00 -21.48 -7.71
C GLU A 249 1.63 -20.28 -6.84
N PHE A 250 0.34 -19.96 -6.76
CA PHE A 250 -0.20 -19.00 -5.81
C PHE A 250 -0.87 -19.74 -4.67
N THR A 251 -0.48 -19.39 -3.44
CA THR A 251 -1.05 -20.01 -2.23
C THR A 251 -1.54 -18.95 -1.25
N TYR A 252 -2.64 -19.25 -0.57
CA TYR A 252 -3.24 -18.36 0.43
C TYR A 252 -3.67 -19.15 1.68
N SER A 253 -3.03 -18.85 2.81
CA SER A 253 -3.34 -19.45 4.11
C SER A 253 -2.60 -18.74 5.26
N GLY A 254 -3.01 -19.01 6.50
CA GLY A 254 -2.26 -18.60 7.70
C GLY A 254 -0.90 -19.27 7.91
N SER A 255 -0.62 -20.35 7.18
CA SER A 255 0.62 -21.13 7.30
C SER A 255 1.13 -21.53 5.92
N LEU A 256 2.46 -21.62 5.78
CA LEU A 256 3.14 -22.07 4.57
C LEU A 256 2.96 -23.57 4.31
N THR A 257 2.81 -24.36 5.38
CA THR A 257 2.76 -25.83 5.35
C THR A 257 1.35 -26.37 5.29
N LYS A 258 0.37 -25.67 5.88
CA LYS A 258 -1.07 -26.03 5.84
C LYS A 258 -1.83 -25.07 4.92
N GLN A 259 -1.83 -25.40 3.63
CA GLN A 259 -2.41 -24.55 2.59
C GLN A 259 -3.93 -24.74 2.51
N LYS A 260 -4.69 -23.63 2.47
CA LYS A 260 -6.15 -23.66 2.29
C LYS A 260 -6.56 -23.51 0.83
N LYS A 261 -5.82 -22.71 0.06
CA LYS A 261 -6.05 -22.48 -1.37
C LYS A 261 -4.73 -22.47 -2.12
N THR A 262 -4.71 -23.19 -3.24
CA THR A 262 -3.59 -23.27 -4.18
C THR A 262 -4.12 -23.14 -5.59
N GLN A 263 -3.48 -22.31 -6.41
CA GLN A 263 -3.77 -22.18 -7.83
C GLN A 263 -2.49 -22.12 -8.64
N LEU A 264 -2.50 -22.76 -9.81
CA LEU A 264 -1.43 -22.70 -10.80
C LEU A 264 -1.87 -21.77 -11.92
N ILE A 265 -1.06 -20.75 -12.21
CA ILE A 265 -1.39 -19.71 -13.18
C ILE A 265 -0.23 -19.53 -14.15
N SER A 266 -0.52 -19.49 -15.45
CA SER A 266 0.51 -19.28 -16.47
C SER A 266 1.06 -17.85 -16.42
N VAL A 267 2.32 -17.69 -16.85
CA VAL A 267 2.94 -16.36 -17.03
C VAL A 267 2.10 -15.47 -17.95
N GLU A 268 1.54 -16.04 -19.03
CA GLU A 268 0.70 -15.31 -19.98
C GLU A 268 -0.58 -14.77 -19.34
N ALA A 269 -1.28 -15.58 -18.55
CA ALA A 269 -2.46 -15.13 -17.82
C ALA A 269 -2.11 -13.98 -16.87
N LEU A 270 -0.99 -14.07 -16.16
CA LEU A 270 -0.55 -13.03 -15.22
C LEU A 270 -0.18 -11.71 -15.88
N LYS A 271 0.32 -11.73 -17.13
CA LYS A 271 0.62 -10.50 -17.88
C LYS A 271 -0.63 -9.66 -18.13
N ASN A 272 -1.80 -10.31 -18.20
CA ASN A 272 -3.09 -9.65 -18.41
C ASN A 272 -3.82 -9.31 -17.10
N VAL A 273 -3.25 -9.66 -15.94
CA VAL A 273 -3.84 -9.41 -14.62
C VAL A 273 -3.15 -8.22 -13.94
N ASN A 274 -3.91 -7.16 -13.70
CA ASN A 274 -3.39 -5.93 -13.09
C ASN A 274 -3.05 -6.06 -11.59
N LYS A 275 -3.67 -7.02 -10.88
CA LYS A 275 -3.54 -7.22 -9.44
C LYS A 275 -3.45 -8.69 -9.05
N TRP A 276 -2.45 -9.06 -8.25
CA TRP A 276 -2.26 -10.46 -7.86
C TRP A 276 -2.87 -10.82 -6.50
N THR A 277 -3.29 -9.86 -5.65
CA THR A 277 -3.77 -10.22 -4.30
C THR A 277 -5.08 -10.98 -4.24
N ASN A 278 -5.90 -10.99 -5.29
CA ASN A 278 -7.15 -11.75 -5.35
C ASN A 278 -7.10 -12.90 -6.34
N ILE A 279 -5.90 -13.31 -6.75
CA ILE A 279 -5.77 -14.23 -7.86
C ILE A 279 -6.36 -15.60 -7.54
N TYR A 280 -6.30 -16.02 -6.28
CA TYR A 280 -6.94 -17.22 -5.74
C TYR A 280 -8.49 -17.19 -5.69
N LYS A 281 -9.12 -16.07 -6.07
CA LYS A 281 -10.56 -15.94 -6.29
C LYS A 281 -10.94 -16.01 -7.78
N LEU A 282 -9.98 -16.03 -8.70
CA LEU A 282 -10.25 -16.32 -10.09
C LEU A 282 -10.65 -17.79 -10.17
N ASP A 283 -11.94 -18.06 -10.08
CA ASP A 283 -12.45 -19.30 -10.62
C ASP A 283 -12.18 -19.26 -12.12
N SER A 284 -11.66 -20.34 -12.67
CA SER A 284 -11.39 -20.50 -14.11
C SER A 284 -12.61 -20.23 -15.01
N SER A 285 -13.81 -20.10 -14.43
CA SER A 285 -15.07 -19.74 -15.09
C SER A 285 -15.41 -18.24 -15.07
N ILE A 286 -14.72 -17.40 -14.28
CA ILE A 286 -14.94 -15.95 -14.29
C ILE A 286 -13.86 -15.31 -15.17
N LYS A 287 -14.04 -15.46 -16.48
CA LYS A 287 -13.62 -14.38 -17.40
C LYS A 287 -14.44 -13.16 -16.97
N ILE A 288 -13.92 -12.33 -16.06
CA ILE A 288 -14.38 -10.94 -16.01
C ILE A 288 -13.88 -10.37 -17.32
N ASP A 289 -14.73 -10.42 -18.32
CA ASP A 289 -14.49 -9.75 -19.58
C ASP A 289 -14.38 -8.26 -19.24
N ILE A 290 -13.15 -7.74 -19.20
CA ILE A 290 -12.86 -6.32 -18.91
C ILE A 290 -13.22 -5.45 -20.13
N GLN A 291 -14.19 -5.90 -20.93
CA GLN A 291 -14.77 -5.19 -22.07
C GLN A 291 -16.05 -4.43 -21.72
N GLY A 292 -16.57 -4.58 -20.49
CA GLY A 292 -17.72 -3.81 -19.99
C GLY A 292 -17.38 -2.34 -19.70
N VAL A 293 -18.40 -1.48 -19.71
CA VAL A 293 -18.27 -0.04 -19.46
C VAL A 293 -17.87 0.21 -18.01
N LYS A 294 -16.90 1.10 -17.78
CA LYS A 294 -16.40 1.40 -16.43
C LYS A 294 -17.01 2.68 -15.84
N LEU A 295 -17.03 2.79 -14.51
CA LEU A 295 -17.46 4.04 -13.86
C LEU A 295 -16.66 5.26 -14.30
N SER A 296 -15.38 5.12 -14.65
CA SER A 296 -14.56 6.22 -15.19
C SER A 296 -15.01 6.73 -16.56
N GLU A 297 -15.80 5.95 -17.29
CA GLU A 297 -16.40 6.37 -18.56
C GLU A 297 -17.60 7.28 -18.31
N LEU A 298 -18.32 7.09 -17.21
CA LEU A 298 -19.50 7.87 -16.82
C LEU A 298 -19.19 9.04 -15.87
N PHE A 299 -18.19 8.88 -15.02
CA PHE A 299 -17.86 9.81 -13.95
C PHE A 299 -16.40 10.23 -13.97
N THR A 300 -16.15 11.51 -13.76
CA THR A 300 -14.86 12.00 -13.29
C THR A 300 -14.78 11.82 -11.78
N ILE A 301 -14.00 10.86 -11.31
CA ILE A 301 -13.86 10.57 -9.89
C ILE A 301 -12.66 11.32 -9.32
N LYS A 302 -12.88 12.08 -8.24
CA LYS A 302 -11.82 12.81 -7.53
C LYS A 302 -11.87 12.48 -6.05
N ARG A 303 -10.73 12.58 -5.38
CA ARG A 303 -10.70 12.60 -3.91
C ARG A 303 -11.21 13.94 -3.41
N GLY A 304 -11.91 13.95 -2.28
CA GLY A 304 -12.28 15.19 -1.59
C GLY A 304 -11.05 15.99 -1.13
N LEU A 305 -11.28 17.25 -0.75
CA LEU A 305 -10.21 18.21 -0.45
C LEU A 305 -9.43 17.87 0.83
N ALA A 306 -8.16 18.24 0.86
CA ALA A 306 -7.32 18.17 2.05
C ALA A 306 -7.01 19.60 2.56
N THR A 307 -7.51 19.95 3.74
CA THR A 307 -7.36 21.31 4.26
C THR A 307 -5.95 21.59 4.85
N GLY A 308 -5.27 20.55 5.33
CA GLY A 308 -4.04 20.66 6.14
C GLY A 308 -4.28 21.03 7.61
N ALA A 309 -5.47 21.48 7.97
CA ALA A 309 -5.87 21.82 9.33
C ALA A 309 -7.41 21.85 9.44
N ASN A 310 -8.04 20.67 9.51
CA ASN A 310 -9.50 20.55 9.53
C ASN A 310 -10.11 21.40 10.65
N ASP A 311 -9.56 21.35 11.86
CA ASP A 311 -10.08 22.10 13.02
C ASP A 311 -10.00 23.64 12.87
N PHE A 312 -9.28 24.14 11.88
CA PHE A 312 -9.17 25.58 11.57
C PHE A 312 -9.99 25.98 10.33
N PHE A 313 -10.09 25.10 9.33
CA PHE A 313 -10.78 25.43 8.08
C PHE A 313 -12.20 24.87 8.00
N ILE A 314 -12.59 23.96 8.88
CA ILE A 314 -13.93 23.37 8.93
C ILE A 314 -14.58 23.81 10.24
N LEU A 315 -15.64 24.60 10.12
CA LEU A 315 -16.21 25.37 11.22
C LEU A 315 -17.67 25.01 11.46
N THR A 316 -18.07 25.06 12.72
CA THR A 316 -19.47 24.95 13.12
C THR A 316 -20.17 26.31 13.04
N PRO A 317 -21.52 26.36 12.99
CA PRO A 317 -22.28 27.60 13.06
C PRO A 317 -21.90 28.49 14.26
N GLU A 318 -21.63 27.89 15.42
CA GLU A 318 -21.25 28.61 16.64
C GLU A 318 -19.87 29.28 16.48
N GLN A 319 -18.93 28.62 15.82
CA GLN A 319 -17.61 29.19 15.54
C GLN A 319 -17.73 30.34 14.53
N ILE A 320 -18.53 30.16 13.48
CA ILE A 320 -18.78 31.20 12.46
C ILE A 320 -19.37 32.44 13.11
N SER A 321 -20.40 32.27 13.95
CA SER A 321 -21.00 33.38 14.70
C SER A 321 -20.01 34.03 15.66
N LYS A 322 -19.28 33.23 16.46
CA LYS A 322 -18.29 33.72 17.43
C LYS A 322 -17.21 34.58 16.79
N TYR A 323 -16.73 34.19 15.62
CA TYR A 323 -15.67 34.90 14.90
C TYR A 323 -16.20 35.88 13.85
N GLN A 324 -17.53 36.03 13.74
CA GLN A 324 -18.21 36.92 12.78
C GLN A 324 -17.68 36.74 11.36
N LEU A 325 -17.55 35.48 10.93
CA LEU A 325 -16.95 35.17 9.62
C LEU A 325 -17.94 35.48 8.48
N PRO A 326 -17.47 36.14 7.41
CA PRO A 326 -18.34 36.50 6.29
C PRO A 326 -18.84 35.26 5.52
N PRO A 327 -20.15 35.18 5.21
CA PRO A 327 -20.76 34.01 4.57
C PRO A 327 -20.21 33.70 3.16
N GLU A 328 -19.72 34.69 2.41
CA GLU A 328 -19.17 34.50 1.07
C GLU A 328 -17.89 33.65 1.03
N PHE A 329 -17.20 33.49 2.16
CA PHE A 329 -16.02 32.63 2.29
C PHE A 329 -16.33 31.25 2.88
N LEU A 330 -17.62 30.96 3.09
CA LEU A 330 -18.10 29.75 3.74
C LEU A 330 -18.87 28.90 2.74
N THR A 331 -18.36 27.69 2.49
CA THR A 331 -19.05 26.69 1.66
C THR A 331 -19.48 25.54 2.55
N PRO A 332 -20.73 25.03 2.48
CA PRO A 332 -21.13 23.86 3.25
C PRO A 332 -20.19 22.68 2.96
N ILE A 333 -19.91 21.84 3.96
CA ILE A 333 -19.04 20.67 3.80
C ILE A 333 -19.59 19.48 4.57
N LEU A 334 -19.60 18.31 3.92
CA LEU A 334 -20.08 17.09 4.55
C LEU A 334 -19.20 16.71 5.76
N PRO A 335 -19.81 16.39 6.92
CA PRO A 335 -19.07 15.86 8.05
C PRO A 335 -18.44 14.50 7.70
N SER A 336 -17.53 14.01 8.55
CA SER A 336 -17.01 12.65 8.39
C SER A 336 -18.17 11.63 8.42
N PRO A 337 -18.15 10.57 7.59
CA PRO A 337 -19.26 9.61 7.49
C PRO A 337 -19.44 8.79 8.78
N ARG A 338 -18.53 8.91 9.74
CA ARG A 338 -18.67 8.33 11.09
C ARG A 338 -19.74 9.03 11.95
N TYR A 339 -20.19 10.21 11.55
CA TYR A 339 -21.14 11.02 12.32
C TYR A 339 -22.58 10.89 11.84
N PHE A 340 -22.85 10.12 10.78
CA PHE A 340 -24.21 9.90 10.28
C PHE A 340 -24.33 8.54 9.58
N SER A 341 -25.52 7.96 9.59
CA SER A 341 -25.81 6.64 8.99
C SER A 341 -26.70 6.68 7.77
N VAL A 342 -27.25 7.83 7.40
CA VAL A 342 -28.10 7.99 6.22
C VAL A 342 -27.27 8.01 4.94
N ASP A 343 -27.78 7.38 3.88
CA ASP A 343 -27.16 7.34 2.55
C ASP A 343 -27.82 8.34 1.57
N GLU A 344 -28.82 9.07 2.02
CA GLU A 344 -29.44 10.19 1.30
C GLU A 344 -29.47 11.40 2.24
N ILE A 345 -28.96 12.53 1.77
CA ILE A 345 -28.81 13.77 2.52
C ILE A 345 -29.61 14.85 1.81
N GLU A 346 -30.67 15.30 2.46
CA GLU A 346 -31.50 16.42 2.02
C GLU A 346 -30.81 17.77 2.24
N ALA A 347 -31.30 18.78 1.53
CA ALA A 347 -30.81 20.15 1.62
C ALA A 347 -31.87 21.09 2.21
N ASP A 348 -31.43 22.07 3.00
CA ASP A 348 -32.28 23.21 3.36
C ASP A 348 -32.38 24.22 2.19
N ALA A 349 -33.18 25.28 2.38
CA ALA A 349 -33.38 26.31 1.37
C ALA A 349 -32.11 27.09 0.98
N LEU A 350 -31.07 27.07 1.82
CA LEU A 350 -29.77 27.69 1.57
C LEU A 350 -28.77 26.70 0.94
N GLY A 351 -29.19 25.45 0.70
CA GLY A 351 -28.34 24.41 0.16
C GLY A 351 -27.41 23.77 1.21
N ASN A 352 -27.65 23.96 2.51
CA ASN A 352 -26.89 23.26 3.55
C ASN A 352 -27.43 21.83 3.73
N PRO A 353 -26.57 20.86 4.09
CA PRO A 353 -27.02 19.51 4.37
C PRO A 353 -27.84 19.46 5.67
N ILE A 354 -29.01 18.83 5.62
CA ILE A 354 -29.85 18.58 6.80
C ILE A 354 -29.26 17.41 7.59
N LEU A 355 -28.31 17.72 8.48
CA LEU A 355 -27.62 16.78 9.36
C LEU A 355 -27.47 17.40 10.76
N GLU A 356 -27.32 16.54 11.78
CA GLU A 356 -27.03 16.98 13.17
C GLU A 356 -25.77 17.85 13.25
N ARG A 357 -24.76 17.54 12.42
CA ARG A 357 -23.51 18.28 12.34
C ARG A 357 -23.43 19.07 11.05
N GLN A 358 -23.91 20.31 11.09
CA GLN A 358 -23.67 21.28 10.03
C GLN A 358 -22.26 21.84 10.14
N LEU A 359 -21.53 21.85 9.03
CA LEU A 359 -20.15 22.29 8.96
C LEU A 359 -19.92 23.11 7.69
N PHE A 360 -19.00 24.06 7.78
CA PHE A 360 -18.65 24.95 6.68
C PHE A 360 -17.14 25.01 6.50
N LEU A 361 -16.71 24.93 5.23
CA LEU A 361 -15.34 25.14 4.81
C LEU A 361 -15.08 26.63 4.66
N LEU A 362 -14.10 27.14 5.40
CA LEU A 362 -13.54 28.47 5.19
C LEU A 362 -12.49 28.45 4.07
N SER A 363 -12.70 29.25 3.04
CA SER A 363 -11.73 29.48 1.97
C SER A 363 -11.80 30.91 1.44
N CYS A 364 -10.65 31.52 1.21
CA CYS A 364 -10.54 32.87 0.66
C CYS A 364 -9.40 32.92 -0.37
N ASP A 365 -9.62 33.62 -1.48
CA ASP A 365 -8.68 33.80 -2.59
C ASP A 365 -8.15 35.24 -2.72
N LEU A 366 -8.69 36.16 -1.90
CA LEU A 366 -8.23 37.54 -1.77
C LEU A 366 -6.84 37.64 -1.13
N SER A 367 -6.12 38.69 -1.47
CA SER A 367 -4.83 39.01 -0.86
C SER A 367 -4.98 39.44 0.61
N LYS A 368 -3.87 39.41 1.35
CA LYS A 368 -3.85 39.84 2.76
C LYS A 368 -4.33 41.29 2.93
N ASN A 369 -3.97 42.17 2.01
CA ASN A 369 -4.32 43.59 2.08
C ASN A 369 -5.83 43.79 1.85
N GLU A 370 -6.41 43.09 0.88
CA GLU A 370 -7.85 43.12 0.62
C GLU A 370 -8.63 42.59 1.83
N ILE A 371 -8.21 41.46 2.41
CA ILE A 371 -8.87 40.89 3.60
C ILE A 371 -8.76 41.84 4.78
N GLN A 372 -7.59 42.44 5.02
CA GLN A 372 -7.40 43.36 6.13
C GLN A 372 -8.29 44.59 6.03
N PHE A 373 -8.49 45.11 4.82
CA PHE A 373 -9.30 46.31 4.59
C PHE A 373 -10.80 46.02 4.53
N GLN A 374 -11.21 45.00 3.78
CA GLN A 374 -12.63 44.71 3.49
C GLN A 374 -13.26 43.76 4.51
N TYR A 375 -12.47 42.89 5.15
CA TYR A 375 -12.94 41.78 5.99
C TYR A 375 -12.15 41.67 7.30
N PRO A 376 -12.25 42.68 8.20
CA PRO A 376 -11.44 42.73 9.43
C PRO A 376 -11.66 41.53 10.37
N SER A 377 -12.88 40.97 10.44
CA SER A 377 -13.16 39.77 11.24
C SER A 377 -12.43 38.52 10.69
N LEU A 378 -12.49 38.30 9.37
CA LEU A 378 -11.74 37.24 8.70
C LEU A 378 -10.22 37.44 8.89
N TRP A 379 -9.74 38.68 8.76
CA TRP A 379 -8.33 39.00 8.98
C TRP A 379 -7.88 38.58 10.39
N GLN A 380 -8.63 38.96 11.42
CA GLN A 380 -8.34 38.58 12.81
C GLN A 380 -8.31 37.06 12.98
N TYR A 381 -9.28 36.35 12.40
CA TYR A 381 -9.32 34.88 12.43
C TYR A 381 -8.07 34.25 11.76
N LEU A 382 -7.67 34.75 10.60
CA LEU A 382 -6.46 34.28 9.91
C LEU A 382 -5.19 34.59 10.69
N GLN A 383 -5.11 35.74 11.38
CA GLN A 383 -4.01 36.06 12.28
C GLN A 383 -3.89 35.07 13.44
N MET A 384 -5.02 34.58 13.98
CA MET A 384 -5.00 33.50 14.97
C MET A 384 -4.40 32.21 14.39
N GLY A 385 -4.69 31.88 13.14
CA GLY A 385 -4.09 30.74 12.44
C GLY A 385 -2.57 30.85 12.31
N ILE A 386 -2.06 32.05 12.01
CA ILE A 386 -0.61 32.32 11.96
C ILE A 386 0.01 32.14 13.34
N LYS A 387 -0.57 32.73 14.38
CA LYS A 387 -0.09 32.58 15.78
C LYS A 387 -0.07 31.11 16.23
N LYS A 388 -1.01 30.29 15.76
CA LYS A 388 -1.08 28.84 16.03
C LYS A 388 -0.17 27.98 15.12
N GLY A 389 0.62 28.61 14.24
CA GLY A 389 1.50 27.90 13.31
C GLY A 389 0.79 27.14 12.19
N ILE A 390 -0.50 27.41 11.94
CA ILE A 390 -1.27 26.75 10.86
C ILE A 390 -0.66 27.07 9.50
N SER A 391 -0.22 28.31 9.28
CA SER A 391 0.44 28.73 8.04
C SER A 391 1.72 27.94 7.73
N ASN A 392 2.38 27.40 8.74
CA ASN A 392 3.64 26.65 8.61
C ASN A 392 3.42 25.15 8.34
N ARG A 393 2.18 24.66 8.44
CA ARG A 393 1.85 23.26 8.14
C ARG A 393 2.11 22.97 6.66
N TYR A 394 2.45 21.72 6.35
CA TYR A 394 2.93 21.31 5.03
C TYR A 394 2.05 21.77 3.86
N LEU A 395 0.73 21.54 3.91
CA LEU A 395 -0.14 21.98 2.81
C LEU A 395 -0.29 23.50 2.77
N CYS A 396 -0.48 24.14 3.92
CA CYS A 396 -0.66 25.59 4.02
C CYS A 396 0.56 26.36 3.50
N LYS A 397 1.78 25.96 3.89
CA LYS A 397 3.03 26.63 3.46
C LYS A 397 3.33 26.50 1.97
N HIS A 398 2.77 25.48 1.31
CA HIS A 398 2.99 25.20 -0.12
C HIS A 398 1.91 25.79 -1.03
N ARG A 399 0.88 26.44 -0.47
CA ARG A 399 -0.14 27.17 -1.23
C ARG A 399 0.30 28.60 -1.48
N ARG A 400 -0.13 29.18 -2.61
CA ARG A 400 0.08 30.61 -2.93
C ARG A 400 -0.43 31.52 -1.81
N LEU A 401 -1.65 31.25 -1.36
CA LEU A 401 -2.25 31.83 -0.16
C LEU A 401 -2.49 30.69 0.83
N TRP A 402 -1.88 30.75 2.01
CA TRP A 402 -1.87 29.61 2.95
C TRP A 402 -3.28 29.19 3.42
N TYR A 403 -4.24 30.11 3.36
CA TYR A 403 -5.65 29.93 3.74
C TYR A 403 -6.57 29.55 2.58
N GLN A 404 -6.12 29.65 1.33
CA GLN A 404 -6.93 29.29 0.16
C GLN A 404 -7.04 27.77 0.05
N GLN A 405 -8.27 27.25 0.01
CA GLN A 405 -8.52 25.81 -0.12
C GLN A 405 -8.60 25.37 -1.60
N GLU A 406 -8.52 24.07 -1.83
CA GLU A 406 -8.80 23.51 -3.16
C GLU A 406 -10.26 23.78 -3.55
N HIS A 407 -10.48 24.26 -4.77
CA HIS A 407 -11.83 24.40 -5.29
C HIS A 407 -12.38 23.03 -5.70
N ARG A 408 -13.25 22.46 -4.85
CA ARG A 408 -14.01 21.22 -5.11
C ARG A 408 -15.49 21.55 -5.08
N LYS A 409 -16.15 21.47 -6.23
CA LYS A 409 -17.60 21.63 -6.32
C LYS A 409 -18.30 20.53 -5.53
N SER A 410 -19.53 20.79 -5.06
CA SER A 410 -20.40 19.72 -4.60
C SER A 410 -20.71 18.75 -5.75
N SER A 411 -21.09 17.54 -5.39
CA SER A 411 -21.69 16.58 -6.34
C SER A 411 -22.83 15.86 -5.65
N ALA A 412 -23.81 15.46 -6.44
CA ALA A 412 -24.92 14.63 -6.00
C ALA A 412 -24.47 13.25 -5.52
N LEU A 413 -23.35 12.72 -6.02
CA LEU A 413 -22.87 11.39 -5.68
C LEU A 413 -21.49 11.47 -5.03
N VAL A 414 -21.41 10.97 -3.79
CA VAL A 414 -20.14 10.78 -3.08
C VAL A 414 -20.03 9.36 -2.54
N CYS A 415 -18.82 8.82 -2.46
CA CYS A 415 -18.55 7.50 -1.91
C CYS A 415 -17.59 7.62 -0.73
N THR A 416 -17.81 6.88 0.36
CA THR A 416 -16.82 6.81 1.43
C THR A 416 -15.51 6.19 0.92
N TYR A 417 -14.36 6.77 1.27
CA TYR A 417 -13.07 6.35 0.72
C TYR A 417 -12.44 5.18 1.51
N MET A 418 -12.80 5.02 2.79
CA MET A 418 -12.33 3.94 3.66
C MET A 418 -13.41 3.53 4.65
N GLY A 419 -13.45 2.24 4.97
CA GLY A 419 -14.34 1.68 5.99
C GLY A 419 -13.86 0.32 6.48
N ARG A 420 -14.31 -0.09 7.66
CA ARG A 420 -14.12 -1.45 8.16
C ARG A 420 -15.40 -2.24 7.95
N GLN A 421 -15.25 -3.53 7.69
CA GLN A 421 -16.37 -4.45 7.76
C GLN A 421 -16.68 -4.67 9.24
N ASP A 422 -17.76 -4.09 9.73
CA ASP A 422 -18.21 -4.28 11.10
C ASP A 422 -19.21 -5.46 11.18
N SER A 423 -19.28 -6.06 12.36
CA SER A 423 -20.25 -7.10 12.77
C SER A 423 -21.72 -6.74 12.52
N LEU A 424 -22.02 -5.45 12.38
CA LEU A 424 -23.36 -4.89 12.14
C LEU A 424 -23.79 -4.80 10.65
N LYS A 425 -23.26 -5.67 9.77
CA LYS A 425 -23.68 -5.80 8.35
C LYS A 425 -23.56 -4.54 7.47
N ARG A 426 -22.82 -3.50 7.87
CA ARG A 426 -22.58 -2.33 7.00
C ARG A 426 -21.48 -2.64 5.99
N THR A 427 -21.72 -2.28 4.72
CA THR A 427 -20.68 -2.31 3.69
C THR A 427 -19.61 -1.25 4.01
N PRO A 428 -18.32 -1.54 3.80
CA PRO A 428 -17.23 -0.60 4.09
C PRO A 428 -17.25 0.65 3.17
N PHE A 429 -17.90 0.55 2.02
CA PHE A 429 -18.09 1.64 1.07
C PHE A 429 -19.58 1.95 0.97
N ARG A 430 -19.93 3.23 1.14
CA ARG A 430 -21.30 3.74 1.07
C ARG A 430 -21.36 4.81 -0.01
N PHE A 431 -22.29 4.65 -0.96
CA PHE A 431 -22.59 5.71 -1.92
C PHE A 431 -23.72 6.56 -1.35
N ILE A 432 -23.47 7.85 -1.23
CA ILE A 432 -24.37 8.81 -0.61
C ILE A 432 -24.91 9.73 -1.70
N LEU A 433 -26.24 9.88 -1.74
CA LEU A 433 -26.93 10.88 -2.55
C LEU A 433 -27.01 12.17 -1.74
N ASN A 434 -26.37 13.22 -2.24
CA ASN A 434 -26.25 14.51 -1.57
C ASN A 434 -26.97 15.59 -2.36
N HIS A 435 -28.14 16.00 -1.89
CA HIS A 435 -28.93 17.07 -2.52
C HIS A 435 -28.41 18.47 -2.16
N SER A 436 -27.50 18.57 -1.19
CA SER A 436 -26.95 19.84 -0.70
C SER A 436 -25.82 20.39 -1.58
N GLN A 437 -25.51 21.67 -1.40
CA GLN A 437 -24.34 22.33 -1.98
C GLN A 437 -23.04 22.00 -1.22
N ALA A 438 -23.08 21.02 -0.32
CA ALA A 438 -21.90 20.64 0.45
C ALA A 438 -20.82 19.98 -0.42
N THR A 439 -19.59 20.47 -0.28
CA THR A 439 -18.40 19.77 -0.77
C THR A 439 -17.99 18.66 0.21
N ALA A 440 -16.87 17.98 -0.04
CA ALA A 440 -16.43 16.87 0.79
C ALA A 440 -14.91 16.86 1.04
N THR A 441 -14.53 16.44 2.25
CA THR A 441 -13.13 16.22 2.62
C THR A 441 -12.56 14.93 2.02
N ASN A 442 -11.24 14.76 2.12
CA ASN A 442 -10.48 13.63 1.57
C ASN A 442 -10.79 12.23 2.17
N VAL A 443 -11.82 12.12 3.01
CA VAL A 443 -12.45 10.86 3.48
C VAL A 443 -13.59 10.40 2.55
N TYR A 444 -13.86 11.16 1.50
CA TYR A 444 -14.79 10.84 0.42
C TYR A 444 -14.07 10.79 -0.94
N LEU A 445 -14.65 10.01 -1.84
CA LEU A 445 -14.50 10.12 -3.29
C LEU A 445 -15.73 10.84 -3.83
N ILE A 446 -15.52 11.87 -4.64
CA ILE A 446 -16.58 12.66 -5.27
C ILE A 446 -16.70 12.19 -6.72
N LEU A 447 -17.91 11.80 -7.13
CA LEU A 447 -18.21 11.34 -8.48
C LEU A 447 -18.88 12.49 -9.22
N TYR A 448 -18.17 13.13 -10.16
CA TYR A 448 -18.76 14.14 -11.02
C TYR A 448 -19.27 13.47 -12.29
N PRO A 449 -20.57 13.52 -12.63
CA PRO A 449 -21.05 13.00 -13.91
C PRO A 449 -20.33 13.70 -15.06
N LYS A 450 -20.00 12.97 -16.11
CA LYS A 450 -19.55 13.60 -17.37
C LYS A 450 -20.71 14.29 -18.07
N PHE A 451 -20.39 15.16 -19.02
CA PHE A 451 -21.33 16.10 -19.62
C PHE A 451 -22.64 15.45 -20.09
N GLU A 452 -22.56 14.32 -20.78
CA GLU A 452 -23.71 13.60 -21.32
C GLU A 452 -24.61 13.06 -20.19
N LEU A 453 -24.01 12.52 -19.14
CA LEU A 453 -24.74 12.01 -17.97
C LEU A 453 -25.32 13.16 -17.11
N GLU A 454 -24.60 14.26 -17.02
CA GLU A 454 -25.05 15.46 -16.29
C GLU A 454 -26.31 16.07 -16.92
N ASP A 455 -26.37 16.14 -18.25
CA ASP A 455 -27.56 16.60 -18.97
C ASP A 455 -28.77 15.66 -18.76
N ILE A 456 -28.53 14.36 -18.73
CA ILE A 456 -29.57 13.36 -18.46
C ILE A 456 -30.12 13.50 -17.05
N PHE A 457 -29.25 13.65 -16.04
CA PHE A 457 -29.68 13.88 -14.66
C PHE A 457 -30.48 15.18 -14.50
N LYS A 458 -30.14 16.24 -15.24
CA LYS A 458 -30.90 17.51 -15.23
C LYS A 458 -32.30 17.36 -15.83
N LYS A 459 -32.43 16.56 -16.91
CA LYS A 459 -33.72 16.32 -17.59
C LYS A 459 -34.61 15.33 -16.85
N ASN A 460 -34.02 14.36 -16.17
CA ASN A 460 -34.76 13.31 -15.46
C ASN A 460 -34.08 12.96 -14.11
N PRO A 461 -34.49 13.61 -13.01
CA PRO A 461 -33.95 13.36 -11.67
C PRO A 461 -34.13 11.92 -11.16
N ASP A 462 -35.15 11.19 -11.64
CA ASP A 462 -35.36 9.80 -11.23
C ASP A 462 -34.21 8.89 -11.70
N ILE A 463 -33.57 9.23 -12.83
CA ILE A 463 -32.40 8.48 -13.32
C ILE A 463 -31.24 8.62 -12.34
N LEU A 464 -31.01 9.80 -11.76
CA LEU A 464 -29.97 9.98 -10.73
C LEU A 464 -30.22 9.07 -9.52
N ARG A 465 -31.49 8.99 -9.05
CA ARG A 465 -31.88 8.12 -7.95
C ARG A 465 -31.66 6.64 -8.28
N ASN A 466 -32.03 6.22 -9.50
CA ASN A 466 -31.81 4.85 -9.97
C ASN A 466 -30.31 4.51 -10.07
N VAL A 467 -29.49 5.42 -10.59
CA VAL A 467 -28.03 5.26 -10.62
C VAL A 467 -27.45 5.12 -9.22
N TRP A 468 -27.87 5.97 -8.28
CA TRP A 468 -27.46 5.86 -6.87
C TRP A 468 -27.82 4.51 -6.24
N GLN A 469 -29.02 3.99 -6.52
CA GLN A 469 -29.44 2.66 -6.06
C GLN A 469 -28.57 1.55 -6.66
N ILE A 470 -28.28 1.60 -7.97
CA ILE A 470 -27.41 0.64 -8.64
C ILE A 470 -26.00 0.66 -8.02
N LEU A 471 -25.45 1.85 -7.74
CA LEU A 471 -24.15 1.99 -7.09
C LEU A 471 -24.11 1.30 -5.71
N ASN A 472 -25.18 1.43 -4.91
CA ASN A 472 -25.28 0.76 -3.61
C ASN A 472 -25.57 -0.76 -3.72
N GLN A 473 -25.96 -1.26 -4.89
CA GLN A 473 -26.12 -2.69 -5.16
C GLN A 473 -24.83 -3.36 -5.67
N ILE A 474 -23.77 -2.60 -5.95
CA ILE A 474 -22.49 -3.16 -6.36
C ILE A 474 -21.96 -4.03 -5.23
N SER A 475 -21.70 -5.30 -5.54
CA SER A 475 -21.25 -6.25 -4.53
C SER A 475 -19.93 -5.81 -3.90
N LEU A 476 -19.79 -6.09 -2.61
CA LEU A 476 -18.58 -5.75 -1.89
C LEU A 476 -17.35 -6.45 -2.48
N ASP A 477 -17.49 -7.67 -3.01
CA ASP A 477 -16.39 -8.39 -3.66
C ASP A 477 -15.87 -7.65 -4.90
N ILE A 478 -16.74 -7.03 -5.70
CA ILE A 478 -16.35 -6.20 -6.84
C ILE A 478 -15.57 -4.96 -6.35
N LEU A 479 -16.11 -4.24 -5.37
CA LEU A 479 -15.45 -3.04 -4.83
C LEU A 479 -14.10 -3.36 -4.15
N ILE A 480 -14.00 -4.49 -3.44
CA ILE A 480 -12.74 -4.94 -2.84
C ILE A 480 -11.75 -5.41 -3.90
N SER A 481 -12.21 -6.05 -4.98
CA SER A 481 -11.33 -6.48 -6.07
C SER A 481 -10.56 -5.30 -6.68
N GLU A 482 -11.25 -4.17 -6.83
CA GLU A 482 -10.65 -2.92 -7.28
C GLU A 482 -10.00 -2.10 -6.15
N GLY A 483 -10.35 -2.32 -4.88
CA GLY A 483 -9.77 -1.61 -3.74
C GLY A 483 -8.45 -2.18 -3.21
N ARG A 484 -8.08 -1.73 -2.01
CA ARG A 484 -6.97 -2.24 -1.20
C ARG A 484 -7.46 -2.71 0.15
N VAL A 485 -6.87 -3.79 0.64
CA VAL A 485 -7.10 -4.30 2.00
C VAL A 485 -5.87 -4.03 2.86
N TYR A 486 -6.08 -3.40 4.01
CA TYR A 486 -5.06 -3.20 5.03
C TYR A 486 -5.29 -4.15 6.21
N GLY A 487 -4.26 -4.33 7.04
CA GLY A 487 -4.38 -5.11 8.28
C GLY A 487 -5.56 -4.63 9.13
N GLY A 488 -6.23 -5.57 9.80
CA GLY A 488 -7.38 -5.29 10.66
C GLY A 488 -8.72 -5.05 9.93
N GLY A 489 -8.89 -5.55 8.71
CA GLY A 489 -10.17 -5.51 7.98
C GLY A 489 -10.56 -4.13 7.45
N LEU A 490 -9.57 -3.24 7.29
CA LEU A 490 -9.77 -1.89 6.79
C LEU A 490 -9.67 -1.90 5.26
N HIS A 491 -10.77 -1.57 4.60
CA HIS A 491 -10.86 -1.47 3.15
C HIS A 491 -10.72 -0.02 2.70
N LYS A 492 -10.11 0.18 1.55
CA LYS A 492 -9.84 1.49 0.97
C LYS A 492 -10.05 1.47 -0.54
N LEU A 493 -10.65 2.54 -1.05
CA LEU A 493 -10.78 2.82 -2.48
C LEU A 493 -10.17 4.16 -2.82
N GLU A 494 -9.36 4.18 -3.88
CA GLU A 494 -8.84 5.41 -4.51
C GLU A 494 -9.62 5.75 -5.79
N PRO A 495 -9.53 6.99 -6.33
CA PRO A 495 -10.33 7.40 -7.49
C PRO A 495 -10.21 6.49 -8.72
N ARG A 496 -9.00 6.00 -9.03
CA ARG A 496 -8.79 5.09 -10.17
C ARG A 496 -9.39 3.71 -9.95
N GLU A 497 -9.36 3.25 -8.70
CA GLU A 497 -9.87 1.95 -8.29
C GLU A 497 -11.40 1.94 -8.41
N LEU A 498 -12.07 2.95 -7.85
CA LEU A 498 -13.50 3.13 -8.05
C LEU A 498 -13.84 3.34 -9.53
N GLY A 499 -12.98 4.02 -10.28
CA GLY A 499 -13.17 4.25 -11.71
C GLY A 499 -13.18 2.98 -12.55
N ASN A 500 -12.50 1.91 -12.13
CA ASN A 500 -12.46 0.64 -12.85
C ASN A 500 -13.67 -0.27 -12.60
N VAL A 501 -14.52 0.07 -11.63
CA VAL A 501 -15.68 -0.74 -11.28
C VAL A 501 -16.65 -0.80 -12.49
N PRO A 502 -17.16 -1.99 -12.84
CA PRO A 502 -18.13 -2.14 -13.93
C PRO A 502 -19.39 -1.30 -13.72
N ALA A 503 -19.90 -0.73 -14.81
CA ALA A 503 -21.02 0.19 -14.85
C ALA A 503 -22.12 -0.26 -15.84
N ASP A 504 -22.11 -1.52 -16.27
CA ASP A 504 -23.01 -2.04 -17.31
C ASP A 504 -24.49 -1.83 -16.94
N LYS A 505 -24.85 -2.12 -15.68
CA LYS A 505 -26.20 -1.88 -15.15
C LYS A 505 -26.63 -0.42 -15.19
N ILE A 506 -25.68 0.52 -15.06
CA ILE A 506 -25.96 1.95 -15.15
C ILE A 506 -26.28 2.32 -16.60
N ILE A 507 -25.52 1.78 -17.56
CA ILE A 507 -25.75 2.01 -18.99
C ILE A 507 -27.11 1.48 -19.45
N GLU A 508 -27.57 0.33 -18.92
CA GLU A 508 -28.88 -0.25 -19.24
C GLU A 508 -30.06 0.71 -18.99
N ILE A 509 -29.93 1.60 -17.99
CA ILE A 509 -30.98 2.57 -17.63
C ILE A 509 -30.75 3.96 -18.21
N ILE A 510 -29.69 4.15 -19.01
CA ILE A 510 -29.38 5.42 -19.68
C ILE A 510 -29.61 5.23 -21.19
N PRO A 511 -30.79 5.62 -21.73
CA PRO A 511 -31.20 5.29 -23.09
C PRO A 511 -30.27 5.81 -24.20
N SER A 512 -29.49 6.86 -23.91
CA SER A 512 -28.74 7.64 -24.90
C SER A 512 -27.22 7.43 -24.87
N PHE A 513 -26.69 6.47 -24.10
CA PHE A 513 -25.23 6.21 -24.02
C PHE A 513 -24.76 5.09 -24.96
N LYS A 514 -25.68 4.43 -25.68
CA LYS A 514 -25.37 3.46 -26.75
C LYS A 514 -25.29 4.19 -28.10
N SER A 515 -24.17 4.81 -28.41
CA SER A 515 -23.78 5.20 -29.77
C SER A 515 -22.28 5.32 -29.91
#